data_AF-A0A497M331-F1
#
_entry.id   AF-A0A497M331-F1
#
_cell.length_a   1.000
_cell.length_b   1.000
_cell.length_c   1.000
_cell.angle_alpha   90.00
_cell.angle_beta   90.00
_cell.angle_gamma   90.00
#
_symmetry.space_group_name_H-M   'P 1'
#
loop_
_entity.id
_entity.type
_entity.pdbx_description
1 polymer ?
#
loop_
_entity_poly.entity_id
_entity_poly.type
_entity_poly.pdbx_seq_one_letter_code
_entity_poly.pdbx_strand_id
1 'polypeptide(L)' 'MSSKQGDIITYVVENIGKALRGEKLSGEEIVVTLFTSLFLAAAAAPLIVSTGFAVYDELKKRKIIK' A
#
# COMPACT_ATOMS: atom_id res chain seq x y z
N MET A 1 10.09 16.12 27.31
CA MET A 1 10.76 16.01 26.00
C MET A 1 9.83 15.31 25.04
N SER A 2 9.78 15.82 23.82
CA SER A 2 8.77 15.61 22.78
C SER A 2 8.86 14.22 22.13
N SER A 3 7.80 13.42 22.22
CA SER A 3 7.65 12.12 21.54
C SER A 3 6.92 12.28 20.20
N LYS A 4 7.48 13.07 19.27
CA LYS A 4 6.93 13.32 17.92
C LYS A 4 7.06 12.15 16.92
N GLN A 5 7.60 11.01 17.35
CA GLN A 5 7.79 9.85 16.46
C GLN A 5 6.54 8.97 16.32
N GLY A 6 5.52 9.18 17.16
CA GLY A 6 4.23 8.47 17.07
C GLY A 6 3.16 9.17 16.22
N ASP A 7 3.41 10.40 15.75
CA ASP A 7 2.35 11.24 15.19
C ASP A 7 1.96 10.86 13.74
N ILE A 8 2.94 10.57 12.87
CA ILE A 8 2.67 10.40 11.43
C ILE A 8 2.05 9.03 11.12
N ILE A 9 2.57 7.96 11.72
CA ILE A 9 2.05 6.61 11.47
C ILE A 9 0.61 6.50 12.00
N THR A 10 0.35 7.00 13.21
CA THR A 10 -1.00 7.02 13.80
C THR A 10 -1.96 7.83 12.94
N TYR A 11 -1.56 9.03 12.50
CA TYR A 11 -2.36 9.88 11.61
C TYR A 11 -2.69 9.19 10.28
N VAL A 12 -1.72 8.50 9.67
CA VAL A 12 -1.92 7.74 8.42
C VAL A 12 -2.90 6.58 8.63
N VAL A 13 -2.73 5.81 9.70
CA VAL A 13 -3.58 4.65 10.01
C VAL A 13 -5.02 5.09 10.31
N GLU A 14 -5.20 6.15 11.08
CA GLU A 14 -6.53 6.71 11.38
C GLU A 14 -7.23 7.20 10.12
N ASN A 15 -6.51 7.90 9.23
CA ASN A 15 -7.08 8.44 8.00
C ASN A 15 -7.38 7.36 6.96
N ILE A 16 -6.54 6.33 6.82
CA ILE A 16 -6.88 5.13 6.04
C ILE A 16 -8.12 4.45 6.64
N GLY A 17 -8.20 4.36 7.97
CA GLY A 17 -9.35 3.80 8.67
C GLY A 17 -10.66 4.58 8.44
N LYS A 18 -10.61 5.90 8.34
CA LYS A 18 -11.76 6.75 7.97
C LYS A 18 -12.12 6.57 6.49
N ALA A 19 -11.11 6.51 5.61
CA ALA A 19 -11.28 6.28 4.17
C ALA A 19 -11.99 4.95 3.89
N LEU A 20 -11.59 3.87 4.58
CA LEU A 20 -12.21 2.55 4.46
C LEU A 20 -13.63 2.49 5.04
N ARG A 21 -13.95 3.36 6.01
CA ARG A 21 -15.30 3.50 6.59
C ARG A 21 -16.24 4.37 5.73
N GLY A 22 -15.74 4.96 4.63
CA GLY A 22 -16.52 5.81 3.75
C GLY A 22 -16.86 7.18 4.34
N GLU A 23 -16.16 7.61 5.39
CA GLU A 23 -16.32 8.95 5.96
C GLU A 23 -15.73 10.01 5.02
N LYS A 24 -16.33 11.20 4.99
CA LYS A 24 -15.82 12.31 4.18
C LYS A 24 -14.49 12.79 4.74
N LEU A 25 -13.42 12.53 3.99
CA LEU A 25 -12.08 13.02 4.28
C LEU A 25 -11.99 14.53 4.00
N SER A 26 -11.23 15.24 4.82
CA SER A 26 -10.83 16.62 4.55
C SER A 26 -9.87 16.68 3.35
N GLY A 27 -9.72 17.87 2.73
CA GLY A 27 -8.81 18.04 1.59
C GLY A 27 -7.37 17.62 1.90
N GLU A 28 -6.90 17.84 3.14
CA GLU A 28 -5.57 17.43 3.59
C GLU A 28 -5.47 15.91 3.78
N GLU A 29 -6.52 15.28 4.34
CA GLU A 29 -6.59 13.82 4.52
C GLU A 29 -6.61 13.07 3.17
N ILE A 30 -7.26 13.64 2.15
CA ILE A 30 -7.26 13.09 0.78
C ILE A 30 -5.85 13.06 0.22
N VAL A 31 -5.11 14.17 0.28
CA VAL A 31 -3.75 14.28 -0.25
C VAL A 31 -2.84 13.26 0.43
N VAL A 32 -2.88 13.18 1.76
CA VAL A 32 -2.07 12.22 2.53
C VAL A 32 -2.41 10.78 2.18
N THR A 33 -3.70 10.45 2.04
CA THR A 33 -4.14 9.10 1.66
C THR A 33 -3.68 8.73 0.24
N LEU A 34 -3.73 9.67 -0.69
CA LEU A 34 -3.27 9.49 -2.08
C LEU A 34 -1.76 9.23 -2.14
N PHE A 35 -0.96 10.06 -1.47
CA PHE A 35 0.48 9.86 -1.42
C PHE A 35 0.88 8.58 -0.68
N THR A 36 0.18 8.24 0.40
CA THR A 36 0.46 7.01 1.16
C THR A 36 0.11 5.77 0.34
N SER A 37 -1.03 5.76 -0.36
CA SER A 37 -1.41 4.63 -1.20
C SER A 37 -0.45 4.44 -2.39
N LEU A 38 -0.01 5.54 -3.01
CA LEU A 38 1.05 5.51 -4.03
C LEU A 38 2.37 4.97 -3.48
N PHE A 39 2.79 5.42 -2.30
CA PHE A 39 4.00 4.93 -1.64
C PHE A 39 3.90 3.44 -1.34
N LEU A 40 2.76 2.98 -0.80
CA LEU A 40 2.54 1.57 -0.49
C LEU A 40 2.51 0.70 -1.75
N ALA A 41 1.89 1.19 -2.83
CA ALA A 41 1.89 0.51 -4.13
C ALA A 41 3.32 0.43 -4.72
N ALA A 42 4.10 1.50 -4.62
CA ALA A 42 5.49 1.52 -5.07
C ALA A 42 6.37 0.56 -4.25
N ALA A 43 6.17 0.50 -2.93
CA ALA A 43 6.90 -0.44 -2.06
C ALA A 43 6.49 -1.90 -2.30
N ALA A 44 5.22 -2.15 -2.66
CA ALA A 44 4.72 -3.49 -2.97
C ALA A 44 5.05 -3.95 -4.41
N ALA A 45 5.32 -3.03 -5.34
CA ALA A 45 5.56 -3.36 -6.74
C ALA A 45 6.72 -4.36 -6.95
N PRO A 46 7.91 -4.23 -6.31
CA PRO A 46 8.98 -5.22 -6.45
C PRO A 46 8.58 -6.61 -5.99
N LEU A 47 7.80 -6.71 -4.90
CA LEU A 47 7.31 -7.97 -4.36
C LEU A 47 6.32 -8.62 -5.33
N ILE A 48 5.36 -7.86 -5.87
CA ILE A 48 4.36 -8.34 -6.84
C ILE A 48 5.04 -8.80 -8.14
N VAL A 49 6.01 -8.04 -8.64
CA VAL A 49 6.75 -8.40 -9.85
C VAL A 49 7.58 -9.67 -9.63
N SER A 50 8.33 -9.75 -8.52
CA SER A 50 9.14 -10.92 -8.19
C SER A 50 8.29 -12.18 -8.00
N THR A 51 7.21 -12.10 -7.22
CA THR A 51 6.28 -13.23 -7.05
C THR A 51 5.58 -13.58 -8.35
N GLY A 52 5.17 -12.60 -9.15
CA GLY A 52 4.57 -12.81 -10.47
C GLY A 52 5.50 -13.59 -11.41
N PHE A 53 6.77 -13.21 -11.48
CA PHE A 53 7.76 -13.94 -12.27
C PHE A 53 8.02 -15.35 -11.74
N ALA A 54 8.11 -15.53 -10.42
CA ALA A 54 8.31 -16.85 -9.81
C ALA A 54 7.14 -17.79 -10.11
N VAL A 55 5.91 -17.30 -9.96
CA VAL A 55 4.69 -18.05 -10.28
C VAL A 55 4.62 -18.35 -11.78
N TYR A 56 4.92 -17.37 -12.65
CA TYR A 56 4.94 -17.58 -14.10
C TYR A 56 5.95 -18.67 -14.49
N ASP A 57 7.17 -18.61 -13.95
CA ASP A 57 8.21 -19.61 -14.23
C ASP A 57 7.80 -21.01 -13.73
N GLU A 58 7.13 -21.09 -12.58
CA GLU A 58 6.63 -22.36 -12.04
C GLU A 58 5.48 -22.94 -12.89
N LEU A 59 4.53 -22.11 -13.32
CA LEU A 59 3.45 -22.52 -14.21
C LEU A 59 3.97 -22.95 -15.59
N LYS A 60 5.01 -22.28 -16.08
CA LYS A 60 5.70 -22.63 -17.33
C LYS A 60 6.45 -23.96 -17.22
N LYS A 61 7.19 -24.20 -16.13
CA LYS A 61 7.83 -25.51 -15.85
C LYS A 61 6.81 -26.64 -15.79
N ARG A 62 5.64 -26.38 -15.19
CA ARG A 62 4.52 -27.32 -15.12
C ARG A 62 3.74 -27.46 -16.44
N LYS A 63 4.12 -26.72 -17.50
CA LYS A 63 3.48 -26.69 -18.83
C LYS A 63 1.99 -26.28 -18.82
N ILE A 64 1.56 -25.55 -17.78
CA ILE A 64 0.18 -25.04 -17.66
C ILE A 64 -0.02 -23.86 -18.60
N ILE A 65 1.03 -23.04 -18.76
CA ILE A 65 1.09 -21.90 -19.68
C ILE A 65 2.31 -22.04 -20.59
N LYS A 66 2.21 -21.56 -21.83
CA LYS A 66 3.25 -21.65 -22.87
C LYS A 66 4.18 -20.44 -22.86
#